data_AF-A0A938HVD1-F1
#
_entry.id   AF-A0A938HVD1-F1
#
_cell.length_a   1.000
_cell.length_b   1.000
_cell.length_c   1.000
_cell.angle_alpha   90.00
_cell.angle_beta   90.00
_cell.angle_gamma   90.00
#
_symmetry.space_group_name_H-M   'P 1'
#
loop_
_entity.id
_entity.type
_entity.pdbx_description
1 polymer ?
#
loop_
_entity_poly.entity_id
_entity_poly.type
_entity_poly.pdbx_seq_one_letter_code
_entity_poly.pdbx_strand_id
1 'polypeptide(L)'
;LEIVEAIAGWGADLGRTVMSHIERTVFDPATLRELAATGVYMEYDLFGHDSSYYPFAPETYMPGDHERIAQIEGLAADGRLDRVLMSHDVCSKHRLKAYGGHGWDHILNRVLPRMRARGFSEKDLRTLLVDNPTRLLTFV
;
A
#
# COMPACT_ATOMS: atom_id res chain seq x y z
N LEU A 1 16.57 -0.18 -3.60
CA LEU A 1 16.29 0.71 -4.76
C LEU A 1 16.65 0.09 -6.10
N GLU A 2 17.56 -0.89 -6.14
CA GLU A 2 18.03 -1.58 -7.36
C GLU A 2 16.96 -1.94 -8.40
N ILE A 3 15.80 -2.45 -7.98
CA ILE A 3 14.70 -2.80 -8.90
C ILE A 3 14.20 -1.56 -9.66
N VAL A 4 14.00 -0.44 -8.95
CA VAL A 4 13.54 0.82 -9.55
C VAL A 4 14.58 1.38 -10.50
N GLU A 5 15.87 1.29 -10.13
CA GLU A 5 16.99 1.73 -10.96
C GLU A 5 17.09 0.90 -12.25
N ALA A 6 16.89 -0.41 -12.18
CA ALA A 6 16.86 -1.28 -13.35
C ALA A 6 15.69 -0.94 -14.28
N ILE A 7 14.49 -0.77 -13.73
CA ILE A 7 13.28 -0.37 -14.48
C ILE A 7 13.51 0.97 -15.19
N ALA A 8 14.09 1.96 -14.50
CA ALA A 8 14.46 3.24 -15.10
C ALA A 8 15.52 3.08 -16.20
N GLY A 9 16.52 2.22 -15.98
CA GLY A 9 17.57 1.91 -16.96
C GLY A 9 17.03 1.22 -18.23
N TRP A 10 15.90 0.52 -18.14
CA TRP A 10 15.19 -0.03 -19.29
C TRP A 10 14.30 1.00 -20.01
N GLY A 11 14.27 2.25 -19.54
CA GLY A 11 13.51 3.33 -20.14
C GLY A 11 12.02 3.33 -19.79
N ALA A 12 11.60 2.60 -18.75
CA ALA A 12 10.22 2.60 -18.30
C ALA A 12 9.87 3.89 -17.53
N ASP A 13 8.61 4.29 -17.61
CA ASP A 13 8.09 5.43 -16.86
C ASP A 13 7.85 5.04 -15.39
N LEU A 14 8.68 5.57 -14.50
CA LEU A 14 8.52 5.36 -13.05
C LEU A 14 7.20 5.92 -12.52
N GLY A 15 6.68 7.00 -13.12
CA GLY A 15 5.36 7.54 -12.79
C GLY A 15 4.19 6.62 -13.16
N ARG A 16 4.46 5.52 -13.87
CA ARG A 16 3.51 4.44 -14.19
C ARG A 16 3.96 3.08 -13.67
N THR A 17 4.98 3.05 -12.81
CA THR A 17 5.48 1.83 -12.18
C THR A 17 4.86 1.68 -10.80
N VAL A 18 4.41 0.46 -10.49
CA VAL A 18 3.87 0.11 -9.17
C VAL A 18 4.83 -0.84 -8.49
N MET A 19 5.23 -0.49 -7.27
CA MET A 19 5.94 -1.38 -6.38
C MET A 19 4.93 -1.93 -5.36
N SER A 20 4.61 -3.21 -5.50
CA SER A 20 3.65 -3.95 -4.66
C SER A 20 4.26 -4.42 -3.34
N HIS A 21 3.41 -4.80 -2.38
CA HIS A 21 3.78 -5.36 -1.08
C HIS A 21 4.76 -4.49 -0.25
N ILE A 22 4.65 -3.16 -0.35
CA ILE A 22 5.59 -2.24 0.31
C ILE A 22 5.60 -2.43 1.82
N GLU A 23 4.43 -2.62 2.42
CA GLU A 23 4.25 -2.64 3.86
C GLU A 23 5.09 -3.71 4.58
N ARG A 24 5.32 -4.85 3.92
CA ARG A 24 6.04 -6.01 4.47
C ARG A 24 7.48 -6.09 4.00
N THR A 25 7.90 -5.14 3.17
CA THR A 25 9.21 -5.14 2.50
C THR A 25 10.06 -3.97 2.95
N VAL A 26 9.48 -2.77 3.12
CA VAL A 26 10.21 -1.54 3.46
C VAL A 26 9.71 -1.01 4.81
N PHE A 27 10.30 -1.52 5.89
CA PHE A 27 9.95 -1.11 7.26
C PHE A 27 10.62 0.20 7.69
N ASP A 28 11.82 0.47 7.16
CA ASP A 28 12.57 1.67 7.51
C ASP A 28 11.96 2.91 6.85
N PRO A 29 11.52 3.92 7.61
CA PRO A 29 10.92 5.12 7.06
C PRO A 29 11.87 5.94 6.18
N ALA A 30 13.19 5.88 6.40
CA ALA A 30 14.13 6.60 5.54
C ALA A 30 14.18 5.96 4.14
N THR A 31 14.32 4.64 4.07
CA THR A 31 14.26 3.86 2.83
C THR A 31 12.92 4.04 2.12
N LEU A 32 11.80 4.08 2.85
CA LEU A 32 10.48 4.32 2.27
C LEU A 32 10.38 5.71 1.62
N ARG A 33 10.96 6.74 2.23
CA ARG A 33 11.02 8.10 1.66
C ARG A 33 11.90 8.16 0.41
N GLU A 34 13.03 7.46 0.41
CA GLU A 34 13.88 7.35 -0.77
C GLU A 34 13.12 6.69 -1.93
N LEU A 35 12.39 5.61 -1.65
CA LEU A 35 11.53 4.97 -2.65
C LEU A 35 10.44 5.92 -3.15
N ALA A 36 9.75 6.63 -2.25
CA ALA A 36 8.72 7.59 -2.62
C ALA A 36 9.26 8.73 -3.50
N ALA A 37 10.52 9.14 -3.29
CA ALA A 37 11.17 10.18 -4.09
C ALA A 37 11.46 9.74 -5.53
N THR A 38 11.47 8.44 -5.84
CA THR A 38 11.66 7.94 -7.21
C THR A 38 10.45 8.18 -8.13
N GLY A 39 9.28 8.46 -7.56
CA GLY A 39 8.04 8.75 -8.29
C GLY A 39 7.17 7.53 -8.62
N VAL A 40 7.61 6.32 -8.26
CA VAL A 40 6.80 5.09 -8.34
C VAL A 40 5.56 5.17 -7.45
N TYR A 41 4.53 4.40 -7.81
CA TYR A 41 3.44 4.12 -6.87
C TYR A 41 3.88 3.07 -5.86
N MET A 42 3.59 3.33 -4.59
CA MET A 42 3.74 2.40 -3.47
C MET A 42 2.39 1.78 -3.19
N GLU A 43 2.27 0.48 -3.44
CA GLU A 43 1.04 -0.24 -3.24
C GLU A 43 1.04 -1.00 -1.91
N TYR A 44 0.05 -0.65 -1.08
CA TYR A 44 -0.29 -1.30 0.18
C TYR A 44 -1.43 -2.28 -0.08
N ASP A 45 -1.09 -3.47 -0.55
CA ASP A 45 -2.04 -4.45 -1.07
C ASP A 45 -2.37 -5.59 -0.10
N LEU A 46 -1.89 -5.58 1.15
CA LEU A 46 -2.16 -6.65 2.11
C LEU A 46 -3.11 -6.24 3.24
N PHE A 47 -3.99 -5.25 3.02
CA PHE A 47 -4.98 -4.88 4.04
C PHE A 47 -5.84 -6.08 4.45
N GLY A 48 -5.94 -6.29 5.77
CA GLY A 48 -6.63 -7.44 6.38
C GLY A 48 -5.83 -8.74 6.42
N HIS A 49 -4.58 -8.74 5.96
CA HIS A 49 -3.68 -9.89 6.07
C HIS A 49 -2.43 -9.55 6.87
N ASP A 50 -2.50 -9.88 8.15
CA ASP A 50 -1.42 -9.80 9.11
C ASP A 50 -1.04 -11.20 9.63
N SER A 51 0.18 -11.30 10.14
CA SER A 51 0.70 -12.54 10.73
C SER A 51 1.93 -12.22 11.57
N SER A 52 1.92 -12.63 12.83
CA SER A 52 3.10 -12.55 13.70
C SER A 52 4.21 -13.52 13.29
N TYR A 53 3.91 -14.48 12.42
CA TYR A 53 4.87 -15.42 11.86
C TYR A 53 4.67 -15.51 10.34
N TYR A 54 5.62 -14.97 9.57
CA TYR A 54 5.56 -15.01 8.12
C TYR A 54 6.39 -16.19 7.59
N PRO A 55 5.77 -17.27 7.08
CA PRO A 55 6.50 -18.51 6.75
C PRO A 55 7.57 -18.36 5.67
N PHE A 56 7.40 -17.38 4.76
CA PHE A 56 8.36 -17.13 3.68
C PHE A 56 9.55 -16.25 4.09
N ALA A 57 9.49 -15.60 5.25
CA ALA A 57 10.60 -14.89 5.87
C ALA A 57 10.46 -14.94 7.41
N PRO A 58 10.88 -16.06 8.04
CA PRO A 58 10.68 -16.33 9.47
C PRO A 58 11.28 -15.30 10.43
N GLU A 59 12.23 -14.50 9.96
CA GLU A 59 12.89 -13.41 10.67
C GLU A 59 12.05 -12.14 10.77
N THR A 60 10.91 -12.08 10.08
CA THR A 60 10.00 -10.93 10.07
C THR A 60 8.53 -11.33 10.26
N TYR A 61 7.66 -10.32 10.25
CA TYR A 61 6.22 -10.43 10.42
C TYR A 61 5.49 -9.77 9.25
N MET A 62 4.21 -10.10 9.08
CA MET A 62 3.32 -9.33 8.21
C MET A 62 2.62 -8.27 9.05
N PRO A 63 2.81 -6.97 8.74
CA PRO A 63 2.23 -5.90 9.55
C PRO A 63 0.71 -6.02 9.67
N GLY A 64 0.17 -5.46 10.75
CA GLY A 64 -1.25 -5.20 10.92
C GLY A 64 -1.70 -3.97 10.12
N ASP A 65 -3.01 -3.84 9.93
CA ASP A 65 -3.58 -2.63 9.30
C ASP A 65 -3.23 -1.34 10.04
N HIS A 66 -3.06 -1.40 11.37
CA HIS A 66 -2.65 -0.24 12.16
C HIS A 66 -1.28 0.28 11.72
N GLU A 67 -0.32 -0.64 11.51
CA GLU A 67 1.04 -0.31 11.09
C GLU A 67 1.05 0.15 9.63
N ARG A 68 0.26 -0.49 8.76
CA ARG A 68 0.05 -0.02 7.37
C ARG A 68 -0.46 1.43 7.34
N ILE A 69 -1.49 1.74 8.13
CA ILE A 69 -2.04 3.10 8.20
C ILE A 69 -0.98 4.08 8.72
N ALA A 70 -0.20 3.71 9.74
CA ALA A 70 0.87 4.55 10.28
C ALA A 70 1.98 4.85 9.24
N GLN A 71 2.32 3.88 8.38
CA GLN A 71 3.25 4.13 7.28
C GLN A 71 2.66 5.10 6.24
N ILE A 72 1.38 4.92 5.87
CA ILE A 72 0.68 5.83 4.95
C ILE A 72 0.58 7.25 5.53
N GLU A 73 0.43 7.41 6.84
CA GLU A 73 0.47 8.72 7.50
C GLU A 73 1.82 9.41 7.37
N GLY A 74 2.92 8.65 7.51
CA GLY A 74 4.26 9.18 7.26
C GLY A 74 4.38 9.72 5.85
N LEU A 75 3.92 8.94 4.85
CA LEU A 75 3.90 9.36 3.46
C LEU A 75 2.98 10.57 3.21
N ALA A 76 1.84 10.64 3.90
CA ALA A 76 0.93 11.78 3.82
C ALA A 76 1.58 13.06 4.39
N ALA A 77 2.25 12.95 5.55
CA ALA A 77 2.97 14.05 6.18
C ALA A 77 4.12 14.56 5.29
N ASP A 78 4.74 13.68 4.52
CA ASP A 78 5.79 14.02 3.55
C ASP A 78 5.23 14.52 2.20
N GLY A 79 3.91 14.63 2.06
CA GLY A 79 3.25 15.09 0.84
C GLY A 79 3.42 14.12 -0.33
N ARG A 80 3.36 12.81 -0.07
CA ARG A 80 3.51 11.72 -1.05
C ARG A 80 2.27 10.81 -1.16
N LEU A 81 1.14 11.25 -0.61
CA LEU A 81 -0.11 10.47 -0.65
C LEU A 81 -0.60 10.21 -2.08
N ASP A 82 -0.25 11.06 -3.04
CA ASP A 82 -0.61 10.93 -4.46
C ASP A 82 0.16 9.79 -5.17
N ARG A 83 1.04 9.09 -4.46
CA ARG A 83 1.73 7.88 -4.95
C ARG A 83 1.42 6.65 -4.13
N VAL A 84 0.34 6.65 -3.34
CA VAL A 84 -0.08 5.50 -2.54
C VAL A 84 -1.28 4.80 -3.19
N LEU A 85 -1.23 3.48 -3.29
CA LEU A 85 -2.35 2.62 -3.68
C LEU A 85 -2.71 1.68 -2.53
N MET A 86 -3.98 1.26 -2.48
CA MET A 86 -4.48 0.34 -1.45
C MET A 86 -5.25 -0.80 -2.09
N SER A 87 -4.99 -2.03 -1.63
CA SER A 87 -5.70 -3.22 -2.09
C SER A 87 -5.69 -4.31 -1.01
N HIS A 88 -6.20 -5.47 -1.37
CA HIS A 88 -6.26 -6.65 -0.51
C HIS A 88 -5.42 -7.81 -0.99
N ASP A 89 -5.03 -7.91 -2.27
CA ASP A 89 -4.30 -9.09 -2.77
C ASP A 89 -4.95 -10.43 -2.36
N VAL A 90 -6.28 -10.53 -2.43
CA VAL A 90 -6.97 -11.77 -2.07
C VAL A 90 -6.65 -12.84 -3.12
N CYS A 91 -5.67 -13.68 -2.78
CA CYS A 91 -5.19 -14.78 -3.60
C CYS A 91 -5.48 -16.17 -2.99
N SER A 92 -6.17 -16.22 -1.83
CA SER A 92 -6.45 -17.47 -1.11
C SER A 92 -7.84 -17.50 -0.48
N LYS A 93 -8.43 -18.70 -0.39
CA LYS A 93 -9.82 -18.90 0.06
C LYS A 93 -10.09 -18.37 1.47
N HIS A 94 -9.16 -18.60 2.41
CA HIS A 94 -9.33 -18.22 3.81
C HIS A 94 -9.47 -16.71 4.03
N ARG A 95 -9.12 -15.89 3.04
CA ARG A 95 -9.27 -14.43 3.06
C ARG A 95 -10.67 -13.95 2.66
N LEU A 96 -11.48 -14.82 2.07
CA LEU A 96 -12.88 -14.54 1.74
C LEU A 96 -13.78 -14.71 2.97
N LYS A 97 -14.81 -13.87 3.08
CA LYS A 97 -15.81 -13.96 4.17
C LYS A 97 -16.48 -15.33 4.33
N ALA A 98 -16.70 -16.03 3.22
CA ALA A 98 -17.26 -17.39 3.23
C ALA A 98 -16.42 -18.41 4.01
N TYR A 99 -15.13 -18.11 4.21
CA TYR A 99 -14.18 -18.93 4.97
C TYR A 99 -13.68 -18.23 6.24
N GLY A 100 -14.39 -17.18 6.72
CA GLY A 100 -14.03 -16.44 7.92
C GLY A 100 -13.02 -15.30 7.72
N GLY A 101 -12.62 -15.02 6.48
CA GLY A 101 -11.70 -13.94 6.14
C GLY A 101 -12.34 -12.55 6.09
N HIS A 102 -11.50 -11.54 5.82
CA HIS A 102 -11.89 -10.12 5.81
C HIS A 102 -12.77 -9.74 4.62
N GLY A 103 -12.56 -10.33 3.45
CA GLY A 103 -13.28 -10.01 2.22
C GLY A 103 -12.98 -8.63 1.63
N TRP A 104 -13.57 -8.37 0.47
CA TRP A 104 -13.25 -7.20 -0.38
C TRP A 104 -13.74 -5.86 0.17
N ASP A 105 -14.73 -5.86 1.06
CA ASP A 105 -15.24 -4.65 1.69
C ASP A 105 -14.43 -4.22 2.93
N HIS A 106 -13.37 -4.96 3.29
CA HIS A 106 -12.56 -4.69 4.48
C HIS A 106 -11.96 -3.28 4.48
N ILE A 107 -11.47 -2.80 3.33
CA ILE A 107 -10.93 -1.44 3.24
C ILE A 107 -12.05 -0.45 3.57
N LEU A 108 -13.19 -0.55 2.89
CA LEU A 108 -14.31 0.36 3.04
C LEU A 108 -14.89 0.37 4.47
N ASN A 109 -15.09 -0.81 5.05
CA ASN A 109 -15.85 -0.98 6.29
C ASN A 109 -14.98 -1.00 7.56
N ARG A 110 -13.67 -1.28 7.44
CA ARG A 110 -12.76 -1.40 8.60
C ARG A 110 -11.58 -0.45 8.50
N VAL A 111 -10.95 -0.28 7.34
CA VAL A 111 -9.77 0.56 7.18
C VAL A 111 -10.14 2.04 7.14
N LEU A 112 -11.07 2.46 6.27
CA LEU A 112 -11.41 3.88 6.12
C LEU A 112 -11.93 4.52 7.43
N PRO A 113 -12.80 3.89 8.25
CA PRO A 113 -13.20 4.47 9.52
C PRO A 113 -12.01 4.73 10.46
N ARG A 114 -11.01 3.84 10.46
CA ARG A 114 -9.78 4.01 11.25
C ARG A 114 -8.91 5.13 10.68
N MET A 115 -8.77 5.25 9.37
CA MET A 115 -8.06 6.36 8.74
C MET A 115 -8.72 7.70 9.06
N ARG A 116 -10.06 7.81 8.98
CA ARG A 116 -10.79 9.01 9.40
C ARG A 116 -10.52 9.37 10.85
N ALA A 117 -10.59 8.38 11.75
CA ALA A 117 -10.32 8.58 13.17
C ALA A 117 -8.88 9.04 13.45
N ARG A 118 -7.95 8.82 12.51
CA ARG A 118 -6.56 9.28 12.59
C ARG A 118 -6.29 10.57 11.80
N GLY A 119 -7.33 11.22 11.29
CA GLY A 119 -7.24 12.57 10.71
C GLY A 119 -7.13 12.63 9.19
N PHE A 120 -7.23 11.50 8.47
CA PHE A 120 -7.35 11.55 7.01
C PHE A 120 -8.64 12.25 6.61
N SER A 121 -8.53 13.28 5.78
CA SER A 121 -9.67 14.00 5.24
C SER A 121 -10.38 13.18 4.15
N GLU A 122 -11.62 13.53 3.81
CA GLU A 122 -12.30 12.91 2.66
C GLU A 122 -11.55 13.12 1.34
N LYS A 123 -10.79 14.22 1.22
CA LYS A 123 -9.92 14.47 0.07
C LYS A 123 -8.77 13.45 0.01
N ASP A 124 -8.17 13.13 1.15
CA ASP A 124 -7.10 12.15 1.25
C ASP A 124 -7.61 10.74 0.90
N LEU A 125 -8.76 10.37 1.46
CA LEU A 125 -9.40 9.08 1.16
C LEU A 125 -9.82 8.97 -0.31
N ARG A 126 -10.32 10.07 -0.89
CA ARG A 126 -10.62 10.13 -2.32
C ARG A 126 -9.35 9.97 -3.17
N THR A 127 -8.25 10.59 -2.76
CA THR A 127 -6.95 10.46 -3.44
C THR A 127 -6.54 9.00 -3.51
N LEU A 128 -6.63 8.28 -2.39
CA LEU A 128 -6.27 6.88 -2.26
C LEU A 128 -7.18 5.93 -3.06
N LEU A 129 -8.50 6.12 -2.99
CA LEU A 129 -9.47 5.16 -3.54
C LEU A 129 -9.89 5.44 -4.97
N VAL A 130 -9.75 6.69 -5.43
CA VAL A 130 -10.29 7.13 -6.72
C VAL A 130 -9.21 7.76 -7.56
N ASP A 131 -8.59 8.84 -7.09
CA ASP A 131 -7.78 9.68 -7.98
C ASP A 131 -6.47 8.98 -8.38
N ASN A 132 -5.79 8.32 -7.44
CA ASN A 132 -4.55 7.57 -7.71
C ASN A 132 -4.78 6.37 -8.66
N PRO A 133 -5.73 5.44 -8.37
CA PRO A 133 -6.03 4.34 -9.30
C PRO A 133 -6.50 4.83 -10.67
N THR A 134 -7.31 5.90 -10.73
CA THR A 134 -7.76 6.49 -12.00
C THR A 134 -6.58 6.97 -12.83
N ARG A 135 -5.67 7.75 -12.23
CA ARG A 135 -4.49 8.28 -12.93
C ARG A 135 -3.58 7.16 -13.41
N LEU A 136 -3.36 6.13 -12.61
CA LEU A 136 -2.49 5.01 -12.97
C LEU A 136 -3.08 4.13 -14.09
N LEU A 137 -4.35 3.79 -14.02
CA LEU A 137 -4.98 2.79 -14.91
C LEU A 137 -5.54 3.39 -16.20
N THR A 138 -5.64 4.71 -16.29
CA THR A 138 -6.06 5.38 -17.54
C THR A 138 -4.99 5.21 -18.62
N PHE A 139 -5.38 4.65 -19.77
CA PHE A 139 -4.51 4.59 -20.96
C PHE A 139 -4.24 6.00 -21.47
N VAL A 140 -2.98 6.28 -21.82
CA VAL A 140 -2.53 7.55 -22.40
C VAL A 140 -1.99 7.33 -23.80
#